data_AF-A0A7C1NN28-F1
#
_entry.id   AF-A0A7C1NN28-F1
#
_cell.length_a   1.000
_cell.length_b   1.000
_cell.length_c   1.000
_cell.angle_alpha   90.00
_cell.angle_beta   90.00
_cell.angle_gamma   90.00
#
_symmetry.space_group_name_H-M   'P 1'
#
loop_
_entity.id
_entity.type
_entity.pdbx_description
1 polymer ?
#
loop_
_entity_poly.entity_id
_entity_poly.type
_entity_poly.pdbx_seq_one_letter_code
_entity_poly.pdbx_strand_id
1 'polypeptide(L)'
;MFLKIRINLRDIFPHPYTIANAEAFLSIVTEDDPKTVFAIANEVEAIGSIGLVLGKDVHRFTAELGYWLAEPYTTNTASARLLEKAGFKYVGLLQAGAFKDGRLLDQLLYARVNA
;
A
#
# COMPACT_ATOMS: atom_id res chain seq x y z
N MET A 1 -6.89 14.72 -11.74
CA MET A 1 -7.63 13.63 -11.07
C MET A 1 -6.70 12.73 -10.25
N PHE A 2 -5.60 12.19 -10.78
CA PHE A 2 -4.66 11.32 -10.03
C PHE A 2 -3.74 11.99 -8.99
N LEU A 3 -3.59 13.31 -9.01
CA LEU A 3 -2.63 14.05 -8.17
C LEU A 3 -2.87 13.87 -6.66
N LYS A 4 -4.13 13.77 -6.24
CA LYS A 4 -4.54 13.66 -4.83
C LYS A 4 -4.35 12.26 -4.24
N ILE A 5 -4.40 11.20 -5.05
CA ILE A 5 -4.13 9.83 -4.59
C ILE A 5 -2.61 9.63 -4.49
N ARG A 6 -1.86 10.15 -5.46
CA ARG A 6 -0.39 10.00 -5.55
C ARG A 6 0.34 10.43 -4.29
N ILE A 7 -0.07 11.52 -3.63
CA ILE A 7 0.60 12.02 -2.41
C ILE A 7 0.68 10.96 -1.30
N ASN A 8 -0.27 10.01 -1.29
CA ASN A 8 -0.32 8.92 -0.32
C ASN A 8 0.32 7.61 -0.85
N LEU A 9 0.87 7.59 -2.07
CA LEU A 9 1.53 6.45 -2.69
C LEU A 9 3.05 6.61 -2.70
N ARG A 10 3.81 5.53 -2.79
CA ARG A 10 5.28 5.56 -2.95
C ARG A 10 5.69 6.30 -4.23
N ASP A 11 6.89 6.90 -4.24
CA ASP A 11 7.37 7.68 -5.40
C ASP A 11 7.66 6.83 -6.64
N ILE A 12 7.78 5.52 -6.45
CA ILE A 12 7.82 4.55 -7.56
C ILE A 12 6.54 4.57 -8.41
N PHE A 13 5.42 5.09 -7.87
CA PHE A 13 4.19 5.22 -8.63
C PHE A 13 4.36 6.27 -9.75
N PRO A 14 4.23 5.88 -11.03
CA PRO A 14 4.51 6.75 -12.16
C PRO A 14 3.63 8.01 -12.17
N HIS A 15 4.22 9.13 -12.58
CA HIS A 15 3.48 10.36 -12.85
C HIS A 15 4.03 11.08 -14.10
N PRO A 16 3.18 11.42 -15.09
CA PRO A 16 1.76 11.06 -15.18
C PRO A 16 1.57 9.54 -15.30
N TYR A 17 0.47 9.02 -14.75
CA TYR A 17 0.17 7.60 -14.85
C TYR A 17 -0.48 7.31 -16.20
N THR A 18 0.10 6.39 -16.96
CA THR A 18 -0.33 6.06 -18.33
C THR A 18 -0.93 4.66 -18.41
N ILE A 19 -1.62 4.35 -19.51
CA ILE A 19 -2.14 2.99 -19.79
C ILE A 19 -1.00 1.97 -19.81
N ALA A 20 0.14 2.30 -20.42
CA ALA A 20 1.31 1.44 -20.43
C ALA A 20 1.83 1.14 -19.00
N ASN A 21 1.72 2.09 -18.06
CA ASN A 21 2.05 1.82 -16.66
C ASN A 21 1.06 0.83 -16.02
N ALA A 22 -0.23 0.92 -16.37
CA ALA A 22 -1.24 -0.02 -15.91
C ALA A 22 -1.00 -1.44 -16.45
N GLU A 23 -0.70 -1.57 -17.74
CA GLU A 23 -0.40 -2.86 -18.38
C GLU A 23 0.85 -3.51 -17.77
N ALA A 24 1.91 -2.73 -17.55
CA ALA A 24 3.12 -3.23 -16.89
C ALA A 24 2.84 -3.69 -15.45
N PHE A 25 2.04 -2.92 -14.69
CA PHE A 25 1.63 -3.31 -13.35
C PHE A 25 0.82 -4.61 -13.35
N LEU A 26 -0.14 -4.75 -14.29
CA LEU A 26 -0.95 -5.96 -14.43
C LEU A 26 -0.09 -7.19 -14.75
N SER A 27 0.86 -7.08 -15.67
CA SER A 27 1.79 -8.18 -15.97
C SER A 27 2.56 -8.64 -14.71
N ILE A 28 3.06 -7.70 -13.91
CA ILE A 28 3.76 -8.02 -12.66
C ILE A 28 2.85 -8.78 -11.69
N VAL A 29 1.64 -8.26 -11.40
CA VAL A 29 0.77 -8.86 -10.37
C VAL A 29 0.11 -10.16 -10.84
N THR A 30 -0.11 -10.31 -12.15
CA THR A 30 -0.68 -11.54 -12.73
C THR A 30 0.33 -12.68 -12.73
N GLU A 31 1.63 -12.40 -12.75
CA GLU A 31 2.70 -13.42 -12.69
C GLU A 31 3.20 -13.70 -11.26
N ASP A 32 2.90 -12.83 -10.28
CA ASP A 32 3.40 -12.96 -8.90
C ASP A 32 2.94 -14.25 -8.21
N ASP A 33 3.87 -14.99 -7.59
CA ASP A 33 3.60 -16.20 -6.80
C ASP A 33 4.48 -16.23 -5.53
N PRO A 34 3.92 -16.20 -4.30
CA PRO A 34 2.49 -16.18 -3.99
C PRO A 34 1.82 -14.87 -4.41
N LYS A 35 0.49 -14.90 -4.61
CA LYS A 35 -0.27 -13.68 -4.87
C LYS A 35 -0.24 -12.77 -3.65
N THR A 36 0.38 -11.60 -3.81
CA THR A 36 0.53 -10.61 -2.73
C THR A 36 -0.25 -9.33 -2.97
N VAL A 37 -0.77 -9.10 -4.17
CA VAL A 37 -1.52 -7.90 -4.56
C VAL A 37 -2.92 -8.28 -5.02
N PHE A 38 -3.92 -7.58 -4.51
CA PHE A 38 -5.33 -7.83 -4.76
C PHE A 38 -6.04 -6.53 -5.15
N ALA A 39 -7.07 -6.66 -5.99
CA ALA A 39 -7.99 -5.57 -6.28
C ALA A 39 -8.96 -5.39 -5.10
N ILE A 40 -9.23 -4.14 -4.74
CA ILE A 40 -10.39 -3.78 -3.92
C ILE A 40 -11.48 -3.41 -4.92
N ALA A 41 -12.60 -4.13 -4.89
CA ALA A 41 -13.69 -3.94 -5.84
C ALA A 41 -15.05 -3.99 -5.13
N ASN A 42 -16.05 -3.33 -5.73
CA ASN A 42 -17.46 -3.58 -5.45
C ASN A 42 -18.04 -4.48 -6.57
N GLU A 43 -19.35 -4.70 -6.59
CA GLU A 43 -20.00 -5.57 -7.58
C GLU A 43 -19.90 -5.07 -9.03
N VAL A 44 -19.55 -3.79 -9.23
CA VAL A 44 -19.62 -3.09 -10.51
C VAL A 44 -18.23 -2.70 -11.02
N GLU A 45 -17.30 -2.38 -10.13
CA GLU A 45 -16.00 -1.81 -10.51
C GLU A 45 -14.87 -2.08 -9.49
N ALA A 46 -13.63 -2.01 -9.98
CA ALA A 46 -12.44 -1.94 -9.15
C ALA A 46 -12.27 -0.51 -8.60
N ILE A 47 -12.24 -0.39 -7.27
CA ILE A 47 -12.15 0.88 -6.54
C ILE A 47 -10.80 1.07 -5.85
N GLY A 48 -9.85 0.17 -6.03
CA GLY A 48 -8.54 0.27 -5.41
C GLY A 48 -7.71 -0.99 -5.51
N SER A 49 -6.61 -1.01 -4.77
CA SER A 49 -5.78 -2.20 -4.59
C SER A 49 -5.19 -2.22 -3.19
N ILE A 50 -4.99 -3.43 -2.66
CA ILE A 50 -4.26 -3.72 -1.44
C ILE A 50 -3.19 -4.76 -1.75
N GLY A 51 -2.02 -4.64 -1.14
CA GLY A 51 -0.99 -5.65 -1.32
C GLY A 51 0.10 -5.62 -0.27
N LEU A 52 0.92 -6.66 -0.31
CA LEU A 52 2.06 -6.88 0.56
C LEU A 52 3.34 -6.87 -0.26
N VAL A 53 4.28 -6.00 0.10
CA VAL A 53 5.67 -6.10 -0.38
C VAL A 53 6.43 -6.95 0.62
N LEU A 54 6.72 -8.20 0.26
CA LEU A 54 7.46 -9.12 1.12
C LEU A 54 8.91 -8.65 1.29
N GLY A 55 9.37 -8.64 2.54
CA GLY A 55 10.78 -8.40 2.85
C GLY A 55 11.66 -9.54 2.34
N LYS A 56 12.95 -9.24 2.16
CA LYS A 56 13.97 -10.21 1.71
C LYS A 56 15.05 -10.37 2.78
N ASP A 57 15.85 -11.43 2.67
CA ASP A 57 16.99 -11.70 3.57
C ASP A 57 16.58 -11.67 5.06
N VAL A 58 17.21 -10.84 5.91
CA VAL A 58 16.90 -10.70 7.33
C VAL A 58 15.47 -10.23 7.59
N HIS A 59 14.81 -9.66 6.58
CA HIS A 59 13.43 -9.18 6.63
C HIS A 59 12.41 -10.17 6.03
N ARG A 60 12.80 -11.41 5.70
CA ARG A 60 11.93 -12.42 5.05
C ARG A 60 10.67 -12.83 5.82
N PHE A 61 10.57 -12.47 7.10
CA PHE A 61 9.37 -12.68 7.94
C PHE A 61 8.58 -11.39 8.17
N THR A 62 8.85 -10.35 7.38
CA THR A 62 8.14 -9.08 7.42
C THR A 62 7.58 -8.75 6.05
N ALA A 63 6.55 -7.92 6.01
CA ALA A 63 5.99 -7.39 4.79
C ALA A 63 5.51 -5.96 5.04
N GLU A 64 5.60 -5.12 4.02
CA GLU A 64 4.95 -3.81 4.04
C GLU A 64 3.57 -3.92 3.39
N LEU A 65 2.54 -3.50 4.10
CA LEU A 65 1.19 -3.39 3.56
C LEU A 65 1.00 -2.02 2.91
N GLY A 66 0.62 -2.02 1.64
CA GLY A 66 0.24 -0.82 0.90
C GLY A 66 -1.17 -0.97 0.35
N TYR A 67 -1.92 0.14 0.28
CA TYR A 67 -3.19 0.17 -0.42
C TYR A 67 -3.47 1.55 -1.00
N TRP A 68 -4.39 1.60 -1.97
CA TRP A 68 -5.00 2.84 -2.43
C TRP A 68 -6.45 2.62 -2.78
N LEU A 69 -7.22 3.70 -2.71
CA LEU A 69 -8.63 3.73 -3.07
C LEU A 69 -8.86 4.88 -4.05
N ALA A 70 -9.73 4.66 -5.03
CA ALA A 70 -10.22 5.69 -5.94
C ALA A 70 -10.97 6.77 -5.13
N GLU A 71 -10.94 8.03 -5.59
CA GLU A 71 -11.86 9.03 -5.06
C GLU A 71 -13.30 8.61 -5.40
N PRO A 72 -14.29 8.72 -4.48
CA PRO A 72 -14.30 9.43 -3.18
C PRO A 72 -13.90 8.59 -1.96
N TYR A 73 -13.45 7.34 -2.14
CA TYR A 73 -13.26 6.37 -1.05
C TYR A 73 -11.97 6.57 -0.22
N THR A 74 -11.26 7.70 -0.39
CA THR A 74 -9.96 7.93 0.23
C THR A 74 -10.07 8.57 1.62
N THR A 75 -9.54 7.89 2.65
CA THR A 75 -9.24 8.48 3.98
C THR A 75 -7.94 7.89 4.54
N ASN A 76 -6.97 8.74 4.91
CA ASN A 76 -5.64 8.32 5.37
C ASN A 76 -5.64 7.94 6.87
N THR A 77 -6.40 8.65 7.70
CA THR A 77 -6.47 8.41 9.17
C THR A 77 -7.11 7.08 9.59
N ALA A 78 -7.86 6.42 8.70
CA ALA A 78 -8.53 5.15 9.00
C ALA A 78 -7.61 3.93 8.86
N SER A 79 -6.45 4.06 8.20
CA SER A 79 -5.49 2.99 7.91
C SER A 79 -5.02 2.25 9.17
N ALA A 80 -4.54 3.00 10.16
CA ALA A 80 -4.05 2.46 11.43
C ALA A 80 -5.16 1.71 12.20
N ARG A 81 -6.36 2.30 12.27
CA ARG A 81 -7.51 1.66 12.92
C ARG A 81 -7.96 0.39 12.21
N LEU A 82 -7.84 0.34 10.88
CA LEU A 82 -8.15 -0.86 10.09
C LEU A 82 -7.18 -1.99 10.43
N LEU A 83 -5.89 -1.69 10.55
CA LEU A 83 -4.88 -2.67 10.97
C LEU A 83 -5.17 -3.22 12.37
N GLU A 84 -5.50 -2.35 13.32
CA GLU A 84 -5.88 -2.74 14.68
C GLU A 84 -7.12 -3.65 14.68
N LYS A 85 -8.16 -3.28 13.92
CA LYS A 85 -9.36 -4.12 13.74
C LYS A 85 -9.05 -5.46 13.07
N ALA A 86 -8.08 -5.49 12.17
CA ALA A 86 -7.61 -6.71 11.51
C ALA A 86 -6.66 -7.55 12.40
N GLY A 87 -6.49 -7.18 13.68
CA GLY A 87 -5.70 -7.92 14.66
C GLY A 87 -4.19 -7.65 14.62
N PHE A 88 -3.76 -6.61 13.90
CA PHE A 88 -2.38 -6.14 13.99
C PHE A 88 -2.17 -5.34 15.27
N LYS A 89 -0.97 -5.41 15.83
CA LYS A 89 -0.53 -4.66 17.00
C LYS A 89 0.49 -3.62 16.59
N TYR A 90 0.38 -2.42 17.15
CA TYR A 90 1.40 -1.39 17.00
C TYR A 90 2.71 -1.85 17.64
N VAL A 91 3.82 -1.72 16.92
CA VAL A 91 5.16 -2.16 17.33
C VAL A 91 6.11 -0.99 17.55
N GLY A 92 5.97 0.10 16.78
CA GLY A 92 6.83 1.27 16.95
C GLY A 92 6.68 2.33 15.87
N LEU A 93 7.45 3.41 16.06
CA LEU A 93 7.50 4.58 15.18
C LEU A 93 8.90 4.67 14.58
N LEU A 94 9.00 4.67 13.25
CA LEU A 94 10.22 5.07 12.56
C LEU A 94 10.15 6.58 12.33
N GLN A 95 10.91 7.33 13.12
CA GLN A 95 11.00 8.77 12.98
C GLN A 95 11.61 9.13 11.63
N ALA A 96 10.96 10.04 10.90
CA ALA A 96 11.36 10.43 9.55
C ALA A 96 11.56 9.23 8.58
N GLY A 97 10.78 8.16 8.76
CA GLY A 97 10.88 6.94 7.96
C GLY A 97 10.40 7.06 6.51
N ALA A 98 9.70 8.15 6.15
CA ALA A 98 9.23 8.40 4.79
C ALA A 98 9.48 9.86 4.38
N PHE A 99 9.71 10.09 3.09
CA PHE A 99 9.78 11.43 2.50
C PHE A 99 8.66 11.60 1.47
N LYS A 100 7.82 12.63 1.63
CA LYS A 100 6.73 12.96 0.72
C LYS A 100 6.52 14.45 0.53
N ASP A 101 6.44 14.86 -0.73
CA ASP A 101 6.17 16.24 -1.16
C ASP A 101 7.00 17.28 -0.38
N GLY A 102 8.30 17.01 -0.26
CA GLY A 102 9.22 17.90 0.43
C GLY A 102 9.25 17.76 1.96
N ARG A 103 8.52 16.80 2.53
CA ARG A 103 8.39 16.62 3.99
C ARG A 103 8.87 15.24 4.44
N LEU A 104 9.58 15.19 5.56
CA LEU A 104 9.83 13.95 6.28
C LEU A 104 8.60 13.62 7.13
N LEU A 105 8.16 12.38 7.07
CA LEU A 105 7.01 11.83 7.78
C LEU A 105 7.46 10.62 8.60
N ASP A 106 6.86 10.45 9.77
CA ASP A 106 7.05 9.24 10.55
C ASP A 106 6.28 8.07 9.96
N GLN A 107 6.84 6.86 10.10
CA GLN A 107 6.21 5.63 9.64
C GLN A 107 5.81 4.77 10.84
N LEU A 108 4.52 4.41 10.91
CA LEU A 108 4.02 3.49 11.93
C LEU A 108 4.31 2.04 11.54
N LEU A 109 4.88 1.27 12.46
CA LEU A 109 5.10 -0.15 12.29
C LEU A 109 4.04 -0.94 13.05
N TYR A 110 3.37 -1.84 12.34
CA TYR A 110 2.38 -2.77 12.87
C TYR A 110 2.79 -4.20 12.55
N ALA A 111 2.50 -5.14 13.46
CA ALA A 111 2.76 -6.55 13.25
C ALA A 111 1.57 -7.42 13.66
N ARG A 112 1.36 -8.49 12.90
CA ARG A 112 0.49 -9.60 13.26
C ARG A 112 1.29 -10.88 13.03
N VAL A 113 1.46 -11.67 14.08
CA VAL A 113 2.09 -12.98 13.99
C VAL A 113 0.96 -14.00 13.87
N ASN A 114 0.94 -14.73 12.76
CA ASN A 114 0.06 -15.88 12.62
C ASN A 114 0.74 -17.04 13.36
N ALA A 115 0.08 -17.55 14.40
CA ALA A 115 0.50 -18.74 15.14
C ALA A 115 0.20 -20.01 14.34
#